data_AF-A0A1A8LZ78-F1
#
_entry.id   AF-A0A1A8LZ78-F1
#
_cell.length_a   1.000
_cell.length_b   1.000
_cell.length_c   1.000
_cell.angle_alpha   90.00
_cell.angle_beta   90.00
_cell.angle_gamma   90.00
#
_symmetry.space_group_name_H-M   'P 1'
#
loop_
_entity.id
_entity.type
_entity.pdbx_description
1 polymer ?
#
loop_
_entity_poly.entity_id
_entity_poly.type
_entity_poly.pdbx_seq_one_letter_code
_entity_poly.pdbx_strand_id
1 'polypeptide(L)'
;MNVLLVCLIFWLIFSIMGVNLFAGKFGKCVNRTGFTHSVSVVNNKSDCLAMNDTQFYWTTVKVNFDNVGLGYLSLLQVATFKGWMEVMNAAVDSRGVEE
;
A
#
# COMPACT_ATOMS: atom_id res chain seq x y z
N MET A 1 12.62 14.77 24.75
CA MET A 1 13.19 13.40 24.68
C MET A 1 12.16 12.35 25.14
N ASN A 2 11.69 12.37 26.40
CA ASN A 2 10.74 11.36 26.91
C ASN A 2 9.45 11.20 26.08
N VAL A 3 8.77 12.30 25.74
CA VAL A 3 7.52 12.22 24.95
C VAL A 3 7.75 11.61 23.57
N LEU A 4 8.81 12.04 22.88
CA LEU A 4 9.16 11.54 21.55
C LEU A 4 9.47 10.03 21.59
N LEU A 5 10.21 9.58 22.60
CA LEU A 5 10.56 8.17 22.76
C LEU A 5 9.33 7.29 23.02
N VAL A 6 8.39 7.76 23.85
CA VAL A 6 7.11 7.06 24.07
C VAL A 6 6.29 7.00 22.78
N CYS A 7 6.22 8.09 22.01
CA CYS A 7 5.51 8.10 20.72
C CYS A 7 6.15 7.13 19.72
N LEU A 8 7.48 7.07 19.64
CA LEU A 8 8.16 6.12 18.77
C LEU A 8 7.83 4.67 19.13
N ILE A 9 7.88 4.29 20.41
CA ILE A 9 7.55 2.92 20.85
C ILE A 9 6.08 2.59 20.54
N PHE A 10 5.16 3.53 20.80
CA PHE A 10 3.76 3.33 20.52
C PHE A 10 3.51 3.14 19.02
N TRP A 11 4.10 3.98 18.18
CA TRP A 11 4.03 3.85 16.71
C TRP A 11 4.68 2.57 16.20
N LEU A 12 5.69 2.03 16.89
CA LEU A 12 6.33 0.77 16.52
C LEU A 12 5.32 -0.37 16.50
N ILE A 13 4.47 -0.44 17.51
CA ILE A 13 3.47 -1.50 17.66
C ILE A 13 2.47 -1.45 16.48
N PHE A 14 1.96 -0.26 16.15
CA PHE A 14 1.08 -0.09 14.99
C PHE A 14 1.78 -0.35 13.66
N SER A 15 3.05 0.02 13.55
CA SER A 15 3.84 -0.24 12.35
C SER A 15 4.01 -1.75 12.14
N ILE A 16 4.37 -2.51 13.19
CA ILE A 16 4.47 -3.98 13.12
C ILE A 16 3.12 -4.63 12.77
N MET A 17 2.03 -4.18 13.41
CA MET A 17 0.69 -4.65 13.09
C MET A 17 0.31 -4.36 11.64
N GLY A 18 0.60 -3.15 11.15
CA GLY A 18 0.35 -2.74 9.77
C GLY A 18 1.13 -3.57 8.76
N VAL A 19 2.41 -3.86 9.03
CA VAL A 19 3.23 -4.73 8.18
C VAL A 19 2.62 -6.12 8.07
N ASN A 20 2.22 -6.73 9.19
CA ASN A 20 1.59 -8.07 9.16
C ASN A 20 0.28 -8.10 8.37
N LEU A 21 -0.49 -7.02 8.38
CA LEU A 21 -1.78 -6.96 7.70
C LEU A 21 -1.64 -6.64 6.20
N PHE A 22 -0.73 -5.75 5.83
CA PHE A 22 -0.73 -5.07 4.54
C PHE A 22 0.54 -5.23 3.69
N ALA A 23 1.59 -5.86 4.22
CA ALA A 23 2.84 -6.05 3.46
C ALA A 23 2.59 -6.79 2.13
N GLY A 24 3.05 -6.21 1.03
CA GLY A 24 2.92 -6.78 -0.32
C GLY A 24 1.50 -6.72 -0.92
N LYS A 25 0.52 -6.16 -0.22
CA LYS A 25 -0.90 -6.12 -0.67
C LYS A 25 -1.33 -4.79 -1.29
N PHE A 26 -0.43 -3.81 -1.37
CA PHE A 26 -0.71 -2.48 -1.94
C PHE A 26 -0.46 -2.41 -3.45
N GLY A 27 -0.33 -3.57 -4.10
CA GLY A 27 -0.15 -3.67 -5.53
C GLY A 27 -1.46 -3.40 -6.27
N LYS A 28 -1.36 -2.74 -7.42
CA LYS A 28 -2.50 -2.47 -8.30
C LYS A 28 -2.07 -2.52 -9.76
N CYS A 29 -2.96 -3.05 -10.60
CA CYS A 29 -2.77 -3.02 -12.04
C CYS A 29 -3.34 -1.71 -12.61
N VAL A 30 -2.53 -0.97 -13.36
CA VAL A 30 -2.91 0.31 -13.97
C VAL A 30 -2.62 0.30 -15.46
N ASN A 31 -3.48 0.96 -16.23
CA ASN A 31 -3.23 1.21 -17.65
C ASN A 31 -2.27 2.40 -17.83
N ARG A 32 -1.68 2.58 -19.01
CA ARG A 32 -0.91 3.77 -19.42
C ARG A 32 -1.68 5.09 -19.22
N THR A 33 -3.01 5.06 -19.27
CA THR A 33 -3.87 6.22 -19.00
C THR A 33 -4.05 6.52 -17.51
N GLY A 34 -3.54 5.68 -16.61
CA GLY A 34 -3.57 5.87 -15.16
C GLY A 34 -4.81 5.32 -14.47
N PHE A 35 -5.73 4.69 -15.19
CA PHE A 35 -6.93 4.08 -14.62
C PHE A 35 -6.66 2.67 -14.08
N THR A 36 -7.18 2.40 -12.89
CA THR A 36 -7.25 1.05 -12.28
C THR A 36 -8.50 0.35 -12.80
N HIS A 37 -8.35 -0.87 -13.31
CA HIS A 37 -9.48 -1.67 -13.78
C HIS A 37 -10.09 -2.50 -12.66
N SER A 38 -11.37 -2.86 -12.81
CA SER A 38 -12.08 -3.70 -11.85
C SER A 38 -11.50 -5.12 -11.80
N VAL A 39 -11.65 -5.77 -10.65
CA VAL A 39 -11.25 -7.16 -10.37
C VAL A 39 -11.75 -8.17 -11.41
N SER A 40 -12.85 -7.86 -12.10
CA SER A 40 -13.41 -8.70 -13.18
C SER A 40 -12.54 -8.79 -14.45
N VAL A 41 -11.63 -7.84 -14.67
CA VAL A 41 -10.75 -7.80 -15.86
C VAL A 41 -9.37 -8.35 -15.53
N VAL A 42 -8.83 -7.95 -14.38
CA VAL A 42 -7.51 -8.39 -13.90
C VAL A 42 -7.64 -8.72 -12.42
N ASN A 43 -7.51 -10.00 -12.07
CA ASN A 43 -7.63 -10.45 -10.68
C ASN A 43 -6.28 -10.75 -10.02
N ASN A 44 -5.24 -11.05 -10.80
CA ASN A 44 -3.92 -11.38 -10.27
C ASN A 44 -2.83 -10.55 -10.94
N LYS A 45 -1.69 -10.40 -10.27
CA LYS A 45 -0.48 -9.81 -10.83
C LYS A 45 0.01 -10.53 -12.08
N SER A 46 -0.09 -11.86 -12.12
CA SER A 46 0.26 -12.66 -13.31
C SER A 46 -0.53 -12.24 -14.54
N ASP A 47 -1.82 -11.98 -14.36
CA ASP A 47 -2.73 -11.60 -15.44
C ASP A 47 -2.44 -10.18 -15.90
N CYS A 48 -2.14 -9.28 -14.95
CA CYS A 48 -1.67 -7.93 -15.26
C CYS A 48 -0.37 -7.95 -16.08
N LEU A 49 0.58 -8.83 -15.73
CA LEU A 49 1.85 -8.97 -16.43
C LEU A 49 1.71 -9.64 -17.79
N ALA A 50 0.78 -10.59 -17.95
CA ALA A 50 0.47 -11.20 -19.24
C ALA A 50 -0.15 -10.18 -20.22
N MET A 51 -0.88 -9.19 -19.70
CA MET A 51 -1.43 -8.06 -20.46
C MET A 51 -0.46 -6.86 -20.56
N ASN A 52 0.81 -7.02 -20.17
CA ASN A 52 1.79 -5.94 -20.26
C ASN A 52 2.07 -5.53 -21.72
N ASP A 53 2.01 -6.49 -22.65
CA ASP A 53 2.07 -6.20 -24.09
C ASP A 53 0.90 -5.33 -24.59
N THR A 54 -0.22 -5.26 -23.84
CA THR A 54 -1.48 -4.61 -24.24
C THR A 54 -1.85 -3.34 -23.46
N GLN A 55 -0.88 -2.63 -22.87
CA GLN A 55 -0.99 -1.30 -22.19
C GLN A 55 -1.09 -1.31 -20.64
N PHE A 56 -0.92 -2.45 -19.98
CA PHE A 56 -1.02 -2.55 -18.51
C PHE A 56 0.34 -2.64 -17.82
N TYR A 57 0.47 -2.05 -16.62
CA TYR A 57 1.63 -2.27 -15.75
C TYR A 57 1.21 -2.42 -14.29
N TRP A 58 1.93 -3.29 -13.58
CA TRP A 58 1.76 -3.45 -12.14
C TRP A 58 2.54 -2.38 -11.41
N THR A 59 1.87 -1.65 -10.52
CA THR A 59 2.51 -0.63 -9.69
C THR A 59 2.08 -0.78 -8.24
N THR A 60 2.83 -0.16 -7.34
CA THR A 60 2.57 -0.19 -5.90
C THR A 60 2.58 1.24 -5.38
N VAL A 61 1.77 1.51 -4.36
CA VAL A 61 1.76 2.82 -3.71
C VAL A 61 3.14 3.08 -3.09
N LYS A 62 3.69 4.29 -3.32
CA LYS A 62 5.05 4.65 -2.88
C LYS A 62 5.23 4.62 -1.35
N VAL A 63 4.15 4.90 -0.63
CA VAL A 63 4.10 4.91 0.84
C VAL A 63 3.21 3.75 1.26
N ASN A 64 3.80 2.75 1.89
CA ASN A 64 3.17 1.47 2.16
C ASN A 64 3.64 0.87 3.50
N PHE A 65 3.20 -0.35 3.78
CA PHE A 65 3.53 -1.12 4.98
C PHE A 65 4.42 -2.34 4.67
N ASP A 66 5.28 -2.28 3.64
CA ASP A 66 6.14 -3.43 3.30
C ASP A 66 7.27 -3.65 4.33
N ASN A 67 7.65 -2.60 5.05
CA ASN A 67 8.60 -2.67 6.15
C ASN A 67 8.25 -1.66 7.24
N VAL A 68 8.83 -1.86 8.43
CA VAL A 68 8.54 -1.03 9.61
C VAL A 68 8.86 0.45 9.35
N GLY A 69 9.95 0.76 8.65
CA GLY A 69 10.35 2.13 8.33
C GLY A 69 9.34 2.87 7.43
N LEU A 70 8.87 2.23 6.36
CA LEU A 70 7.81 2.77 5.51
C LEU A 70 6.47 2.82 6.27
N GLY A 71 6.22 1.86 7.16
CA GLY A 71 5.06 1.91 8.07
C GLY A 71 5.06 3.15 8.97
N TYR A 72 6.22 3.59 9.47
CA TYR A 72 6.34 4.85 10.21
C TYR A 72 6.01 6.07 9.34
N LEU A 73 6.50 6.09 8.08
CA LEU A 73 6.19 7.16 7.14
C LEU A 73 4.69 7.21 6.82
N SER A 74 4.06 6.05 6.65
CA SER A 74 2.62 5.90 6.43
C SER A 74 1.82 6.42 7.64
N LEU A 75 2.21 6.03 8.86
CA LEU A 75 1.58 6.52 10.10
C LEU A 75 1.72 8.03 10.26
N LEU A 76 2.88 8.60 9.87
CA LEU A 76 3.10 10.05 9.89
C LEU A 76 2.16 10.79 8.92
N GLN A 77 1.94 10.25 7.72
CA GLN A 77 1.01 10.84 6.75
C GLN A 77 -0.44 10.80 7.21
N VAL A 78 -0.86 9.69 7.83
CA VAL A 78 -2.18 9.54 8.44
C VAL A 78 -2.35 10.51 9.61
N ALA A 79 -1.36 10.61 10.50
CA ALA A 79 -1.40 11.51 11.66
C ALA A 79 -1.42 12.99 11.28
N THR A 80 -0.82 13.35 10.14
CA THR A 80 -0.79 14.73 9.63
C THR A 80 -1.93 15.04 8.67
N PHE A 81 -2.81 14.07 8.38
CA PHE A 81 -3.92 14.17 7.43
C PHE A 81 -3.48 14.63 6.02
N LYS A 82 -2.24 14.33 5.62
CA LYS A 82 -1.72 14.66 4.28
C LYS A 82 -1.36 13.38 3.54
N GLY A 83 -1.99 13.15 2.38
CA GLY A 83 -1.78 11.94 1.58
C GLY A 83 -2.40 10.67 2.17
N TRP A 84 -3.09 10.76 3.31
CA TRP A 84 -3.69 9.62 4.01
C TRP A 84 -4.74 8.86 3.18
N MET A 85 -5.45 9.55 2.28
CA MET A 85 -6.46 8.94 1.42
C MET A 85 -5.88 7.87 0.50
N GLU A 86 -4.68 8.08 -0.06
CA GLU A 86 -4.06 7.09 -0.94
C GLU A 86 -3.70 5.82 -0.18
N VAL A 87 -3.18 5.98 1.05
CA VAL A 87 -2.84 4.87 1.94
C VAL A 87 -4.10 4.13 2.41
N MET A 88 -5.14 4.88 2.80
CA MET A 88 -6.40 4.30 3.29
C MET A 88 -7.15 3.55 2.19
N ASN A 89 -7.25 4.13 0.99
CA ASN A 89 -7.89 3.47 -0.15
C ASN A 89 -7.13 2.20 -0.54
N ALA A 90 -5.80 2.24 -0.59
CA ALA A 90 -4.99 1.05 -0.86
C ALA A 90 -5.13 -0.02 0.23
N ALA A 91 -5.35 0.37 1.50
CA ALA A 91 -5.61 -0.57 2.58
C ALA A 91 -7.00 -1.21 2.48
N VAL A 92 -8.03 -0.44 2.10
CA VAL A 92 -9.40 -0.96 1.91
C VAL A 92 -9.48 -1.89 0.70
N ASP A 93 -8.79 -1.54 -0.39
CA ASP A 93 -8.72 -2.36 -1.60
C ASP A 93 -7.75 -3.55 -1.47
N SER A 94 -7.03 -3.67 -0.34
CA SER A 94 -6.07 -4.75 -0.15
C SER A 94 -6.77 -6.11 0.00
N ARG A 95 -6.35 -7.07 -0.82
CA ARG A 95 -6.85 -8.45 -0.81
C ARG A 95 -5.74 -9.41 -0.40
N GLY A 96 -5.25 -10.21 -1.34
CA GLY A 96 -4.11 -11.09 -1.20
C GLY A 96 -2.78 -10.42 -1.58
N VAL A 97 -1.70 -11.17 -1.41
CA VAL A 97 -0.40 -10.80 -1.98
C VAL A 97 -0.45 -11.20 -3.45
N GLU A 98 -0.27 -10.22 -4.35
CA GLU A 98 -0.36 -10.41 -5.81
C GLU A 98 -1.76 -10.71 -6.38
N GLU A 99 -2.81 -10.37 -5.63
CA GLU A 99 -4.22 -10.33 -6.05
C GLU A 99 -4.73 -8.88 -6.11
#